data_AF-A0A920FZD5-F1
#
_entry.id   AF-A0A920FZD5-F1
#
_cell.length_a   1.000
_cell.length_b   1.000
_cell.length_c   1.000
_cell.angle_alpha   90.00
_cell.angle_beta   90.00
_cell.angle_gamma   90.00
#
_symmetry.space_group_name_H-M   'P 1'
#
loop_
_entity.id
_entity.type
_entity.pdbx_description
1 polymer ?
#
loop_
_entity_poly.entity_id
_entity_poly.type
_entity_poly.pdbx_seq_one_letter_code
_entity_poly.pdbx_strand_id
1 'polypeptide(L)'
;MMPSWKIIPKVQEELKNNLNIHFQIIYKDILDQNEILKLINRVLDLFQNKDLGISEPNWSQKDVFLITYGDSIYEEKNNKLKTLSKFLDKYCKKQFNNLHILPFFPYSSDDGFSITDYEEVRSDLGDWKDIKSLSKNFRIMSDIVINHASIESKYFKSFIENKTETQNFFIKLKNKQGYDQVVRPRSSDLFREFEINKEIYYLWCTFSHDQVDFNFKNPEVLFFFIKLIHLYLKNGVRVFRLDAIAFLWKEHDTNCLNLPQTHEVVKLMRTLLNAFSKNTLLITETNLPNLENLSYFGENDEANAVYNFALPPLLLWTLVMGDSTALRKWSMGMPPAKDHTSYFNFIASHDGIGLRPTEGILTEKERNNLVDIMTDFGAKTTKRKKTDNTETVYEINISLIDAMKGTFQGSDHLQIERFICCHAIMLGLEGIPAFYIHSILGSTNDYEKLEQTKSNRSINRRSWKYDEIDGLLANTDTFNSKIYNQLSKLIEIRKNQSAFHPNATQFTFNLGKNFFGFWRQSHDKRQSIFCVSNVTNVFQYLDLSELNLIASNEWWDLISNEIIIDIKSTITLKAYQTMWITNY
;
A
#
# COMPACT_ATOMS: atom_id res chain seq x y z
N MET A 1 -0.25 -26.65 30.57
CA MET A 1 0.67 -25.69 31.22
C MET A 1 1.42 -24.95 30.12
N MET A 2 1.10 -23.67 29.89
CA MET A 2 1.84 -22.84 28.94
C MET A 2 3.22 -22.50 29.54
N PRO A 3 4.32 -22.49 28.77
CA PRO A 3 5.62 -22.09 29.30
C PRO A 3 5.56 -20.60 29.68
N SER A 4 5.93 -20.27 30.91
CA SER A 4 6.16 -18.89 31.32
C SER A 4 7.42 -18.37 30.63
N TRP A 5 7.27 -17.53 29.62
CA TRP A 5 8.38 -16.83 28.97
C TRP A 5 8.91 -15.77 29.96
N LYS A 6 10.00 -16.09 30.68
CA LYS A 6 10.77 -15.09 31.43
C LYS A 6 11.74 -14.41 30.45
N ILE A 7 11.72 -13.07 30.45
CA ILE A 7 12.62 -12.21 29.68
C ILE A 7 14.08 -12.52 29.96
N ILE A 8 14.93 -12.41 28.93
CA ILE A 8 16.39 -12.32 29.08
C ILE A 8 16.74 -10.85 29.39
N PRO A 9 17.24 -10.51 30.60
CA PRO A 9 17.47 -9.12 31.04
C PRO A 9 18.25 -8.25 30.04
N LYS A 10 19.17 -8.85 29.27
CA LYS A 10 19.98 -8.20 28.24
C LYS A 10 19.13 -7.55 27.12
N VAL A 11 18.02 -8.17 26.73
CA VAL A 11 17.14 -7.66 25.66
C VAL A 11 16.38 -6.41 26.12
N GLN A 12 16.01 -6.35 27.40
CA GLN A 12 15.30 -5.20 27.95
C GLN A 12 16.23 -3.97 28.07
N GLU A 13 17.50 -4.18 28.42
CA GLU A 13 18.51 -3.12 28.47
C GLU A 13 18.85 -2.58 27.08
N GLU A 14 19.04 -3.47 26.10
CA GLU A 14 19.27 -3.10 24.70
C GLU A 14 18.09 -2.29 24.12
N LEU A 15 16.86 -2.74 24.35
CA LEU A 15 15.67 -1.99 23.93
C LEU A 15 15.63 -0.61 24.60
N LYS A 16 15.89 -0.52 25.90
CA LYS A 16 15.91 0.77 26.62
C LYS A 16 16.94 1.73 26.01
N ASN A 17 18.11 1.24 25.64
CA ASN A 17 19.15 2.04 24.98
C ASN A 17 18.70 2.51 23.59
N ASN A 18 18.12 1.63 22.78
CA ASN A 18 17.60 1.98 21.46
C ASN A 18 16.48 3.04 21.55
N LEU A 19 15.55 2.88 22.50
CA LEU A 19 14.51 3.88 22.76
C LEU A 19 15.09 5.23 23.18
N ASN A 20 16.15 5.23 24.00
CA ASN A 20 16.84 6.47 24.37
C ASN A 20 17.46 7.17 23.16
N ILE A 21 18.10 6.42 22.25
CA ILE A 21 18.66 6.98 21.00
C ILE A 21 17.54 7.61 20.15
N HIS A 22 16.46 6.87 19.89
CA HIS A 22 15.35 7.36 19.08
C HIS A 22 14.74 8.64 19.67
N PHE A 23 14.39 8.65 20.96
CA PHE A 23 13.78 9.82 21.59
C PHE A 23 14.74 11.01 21.69
N GLN A 24 16.05 10.78 21.84
CA GLN A 24 17.04 11.84 21.75
C GLN A 24 17.06 12.47 20.35
N ILE A 25 17.05 11.67 19.28
CA ILE A 25 17.04 12.20 17.91
C ILE A 25 15.75 12.99 17.63
N ILE A 26 14.59 12.49 18.08
CA ILE A 26 13.29 13.15 17.85
C ILE A 26 13.13 14.41 18.71
N TYR A 27 13.53 14.37 19.99
CA TYR A 27 13.13 15.36 21.01
C TYR A 27 14.29 16.08 21.71
N LYS A 28 15.55 15.98 21.26
CA LYS A 28 16.71 16.64 21.91
C LYS A 28 16.51 18.13 22.19
N ASP A 29 15.77 18.84 21.33
CA ASP A 29 15.56 20.28 21.42
C ASP A 29 14.24 20.64 22.16
N ILE A 30 13.52 19.63 22.65
CA ILE A 30 12.17 19.74 23.22
C ILE A 30 12.12 19.21 24.66
N LEU A 31 12.82 18.10 24.95
CA LEU A 31 12.79 17.41 26.24
C LEU A 31 14.18 17.30 26.84
N ASP A 32 14.25 17.38 28.18
CA ASP A 32 15.47 17.04 28.89
C ASP A 32 15.65 15.50 29.04
N GLN A 33 16.84 15.07 29.48
CA GLN A 33 17.15 13.65 29.64
C GLN A 33 16.23 12.95 30.67
N ASN A 34 15.77 13.63 31.71
CA ASN A 34 14.87 13.04 32.71
C ASN A 34 13.47 12.85 32.13
N GLU A 35 12.99 13.77 31.32
CA GLU A 35 11.72 13.66 30.59
C GLU A 35 11.75 12.53 29.56
N ILE A 36 12.85 12.40 28.82
CA ILE A 36 13.07 11.27 27.90
C ILE A 36 13.05 9.94 28.67
N LEU A 37 13.75 9.84 29.81
CA LEU A 37 13.74 8.63 30.65
C LEU A 37 12.33 8.29 31.16
N LYS A 38 11.52 9.30 31.54
CA LYS A 38 10.12 9.09 31.92
C LYS A 38 9.29 8.56 30.75
N LEU A 39 9.47 9.11 29.55
CA LEU A 39 8.77 8.64 28.34
C LEU A 39 9.13 7.19 28.00
N ILE A 40 10.42 6.83 28.07
CA ILE A 40 10.89 5.46 27.88
C ILE A 40 10.22 4.50 28.86
N ASN A 41 10.21 4.83 30.15
CA ASN A 41 9.59 3.96 31.16
C ASN A 41 8.09 3.77 30.90
N ARG A 42 7.37 4.83 30.52
CA ARG A 42 5.95 4.74 30.13
C ARG A 42 5.71 3.82 28.94
N VAL A 43 6.59 3.83 27.94
CA VAL A 43 6.52 2.93 26.79
C VAL A 43 6.80 1.49 27.21
N LEU A 44 7.83 1.25 28.01
CA LEU A 44 8.15 -0.10 28.50
C LEU A 44 7.03 -0.68 29.39
N ASP A 45 6.42 0.15 30.25
CA ASP A 45 5.31 -0.24 31.14
C ASP A 45 4.06 -0.63 30.34
N LEU A 46 3.80 0.05 29.22
CA LEU A 46 2.64 -0.21 28.36
C LEU A 46 2.62 -1.65 27.83
N PHE A 47 3.77 -2.17 27.38
CA PHE A 47 3.91 -3.51 26.80
C PHE A 47 4.20 -4.63 27.83
N GLN A 48 4.26 -4.28 29.13
CA GLN A 48 4.35 -5.21 30.26
C GLN A 48 5.30 -6.41 30.08
N ASN A 49 6.58 -6.26 29.73
CA ASN A 49 7.62 -7.30 29.93
C ASN A 49 7.33 -8.79 29.55
N LYS A 50 6.25 -9.14 28.84
CA LYS A 50 5.80 -10.55 28.68
C LYS A 50 5.99 -11.06 27.26
N ASP A 51 6.11 -10.14 26.31
CA ASP A 51 6.22 -10.44 24.88
C ASP A 51 7.55 -9.95 24.27
N LEU A 52 8.61 -9.87 25.07
CA LEU A 52 9.94 -9.53 24.55
C LEU A 52 10.54 -10.70 23.77
N GLY A 53 10.67 -10.52 22.45
CA GLY A 53 11.41 -11.42 21.58
C GLY A 53 11.62 -10.80 20.21
N ILE A 54 12.88 -10.54 19.86
CA ILE A 54 13.26 -9.99 18.56
C ILE A 54 12.71 -10.90 17.46
N SER A 55 11.83 -10.35 16.63
CA SER A 55 11.25 -11.05 15.49
C SER A 55 11.71 -10.41 14.18
N GLU A 56 12.13 -11.25 13.25
CA GLU A 56 12.29 -10.87 11.86
C GLU A 56 10.94 -10.98 11.12
N PRO A 57 10.75 -10.22 10.03
CA PRO A 57 9.59 -10.39 9.16
C PRO A 57 9.60 -11.79 8.55
N ASN A 58 8.47 -12.48 8.65
CA ASN A 58 8.28 -13.81 8.08
C ASN A 58 7.34 -13.71 6.88
N TRP A 59 7.91 -13.65 5.68
CA TRP A 59 7.20 -13.73 4.41
C TRP A 59 7.84 -14.76 3.49
N SER A 60 7.11 -15.14 2.46
CA SER A 60 7.51 -16.12 1.46
C SER A 60 6.80 -15.86 0.12
N GLN A 61 7.04 -16.70 -0.89
CA GLN A 61 6.28 -16.69 -2.14
C GLN A 61 4.77 -16.87 -1.92
N LYS A 62 4.36 -17.39 -0.75
CA LYS A 62 2.96 -17.64 -0.39
C LYS A 62 2.21 -16.36 0.02
N ASP A 63 2.93 -15.29 0.32
CA ASP A 63 2.36 -14.04 0.81
C ASP A 63 1.74 -13.21 -0.30
N VAL A 64 0.42 -13.04 -0.20
CA VAL A 64 -0.39 -12.20 -1.10
C VAL A 64 -1.41 -11.44 -0.25
N PHE A 65 -1.47 -10.13 -0.42
CA PHE A 65 -2.41 -9.25 0.27
C PHE A 65 -3.71 -9.07 -0.52
N LEU A 66 -4.82 -9.05 0.19
CA LEU A 66 -6.09 -8.52 -0.29
C LEU A 66 -6.38 -7.21 0.46
N ILE A 67 -6.59 -6.12 -0.27
CA ILE A 67 -6.98 -4.81 0.23
C ILE A 67 -8.49 -4.64 0.01
N THR A 68 -9.22 -4.32 1.06
CA THR A 68 -10.68 -4.16 1.03
C THR A 68 -11.15 -3.15 2.06
N TYR A 69 -12.27 -2.49 1.82
CA TYR A 69 -13.02 -1.88 2.92
C TYR A 69 -13.76 -2.96 3.70
N GLY A 70 -14.03 -2.70 4.98
CA GLY A 70 -14.81 -3.60 5.84
C GLY A 70 -16.25 -3.82 5.33
N ASP A 71 -16.73 -2.93 4.46
CA ASP A 71 -18.07 -2.89 3.87
C ASP A 71 -18.08 -2.97 2.35
N SER A 72 -16.98 -3.44 1.73
CA SER A 72 -16.95 -3.72 0.29
C SER A 72 -17.96 -4.81 -0.09
N ILE A 73 -18.29 -5.71 0.83
CA ILE A 73 -19.35 -6.72 0.70
C ILE A 73 -20.30 -6.58 1.89
N TYR A 74 -21.61 -6.48 1.66
CA TYR A 74 -22.59 -6.27 2.73
C TYR A 74 -23.90 -7.04 2.53
N GLU A 75 -24.60 -7.25 3.65
CA GLU A 75 -25.98 -7.72 3.75
C GLU A 75 -26.72 -6.73 4.67
N GLU A 76 -27.91 -6.26 4.29
CA GLU A 76 -28.63 -5.18 4.99
C GLU A 76 -28.87 -5.43 6.50
N LYS A 77 -29.00 -6.70 6.89
CA LYS A 77 -29.40 -7.10 8.25
C LYS A 77 -28.24 -7.66 9.09
N ASN A 78 -27.07 -7.86 8.48
CA ASN A 78 -25.92 -8.48 9.16
C ASN A 78 -24.82 -7.46 9.41
N ASN A 79 -24.04 -7.74 10.45
CA ASN A 79 -22.77 -7.07 10.68
C ASN A 79 -21.87 -7.22 9.44
N LYS A 80 -21.32 -6.10 8.96
CA LYS A 80 -20.62 -6.04 7.68
C LYS A 80 -19.29 -6.81 7.74
N LEU A 81 -18.57 -6.79 8.86
CA LEU A 81 -17.35 -7.59 9.02
C LEU A 81 -17.63 -9.11 9.03
N LYS A 82 -18.77 -9.54 9.58
CA LYS A 82 -19.20 -10.94 9.49
C LYS A 82 -19.56 -11.34 8.06
N THR A 83 -20.22 -10.46 7.33
CA THR A 83 -20.55 -10.66 5.92
C THR A 83 -19.26 -10.75 5.08
N LEU A 84 -18.31 -9.86 5.32
CA LEU A 84 -16.99 -9.91 4.71
C LEU A 84 -16.27 -11.22 5.05
N SER A 85 -16.27 -11.65 6.32
CA SER A 85 -15.66 -12.93 6.73
C SER A 85 -16.27 -14.12 5.97
N LYS A 86 -17.60 -14.18 5.85
CA LYS A 86 -18.33 -15.22 5.09
C LYS A 86 -17.89 -15.24 3.63
N PHE A 87 -17.75 -14.06 3.01
CA PHE A 87 -17.28 -13.93 1.63
C PHE A 87 -15.82 -14.39 1.48
N LEU A 88 -14.94 -13.90 2.37
CA LEU A 88 -13.51 -14.21 2.34
C LEU A 88 -13.24 -15.71 2.54
N ASP A 89 -13.97 -16.35 3.45
CA ASP A 89 -13.85 -17.79 3.69
C ASP A 89 -14.26 -18.61 2.46
N LYS A 90 -15.28 -18.15 1.72
CA LYS A 90 -15.77 -18.83 0.50
C LYS A 90 -14.84 -18.64 -0.70
N TYR A 91 -14.36 -17.41 -0.95
CA TYR A 91 -13.71 -17.07 -2.22
C TYR A 91 -12.24 -16.63 -2.11
N CYS A 92 -11.74 -16.20 -0.96
CA CYS A 92 -10.44 -15.51 -0.90
C CYS A 92 -9.39 -16.26 -0.07
N LYS A 93 -9.80 -17.06 0.92
CA LYS A 93 -8.91 -17.70 1.90
C LYS A 93 -7.84 -18.60 1.29
N LYS A 94 -8.10 -19.23 0.13
CA LYS A 94 -7.10 -20.08 -0.55
C LYS A 94 -6.00 -19.22 -1.19
N GLN A 95 -6.35 -18.08 -1.76
CA GLN A 95 -5.46 -17.21 -2.52
C GLN A 95 -4.68 -16.27 -1.59
N PHE A 96 -5.36 -15.63 -0.64
CA PHE A 96 -4.80 -14.57 0.20
C PHE A 96 -4.60 -15.06 1.64
N ASN A 97 -3.43 -14.81 2.20
CA ASN A 97 -3.09 -15.07 3.61
C ASN A 97 -2.93 -13.77 4.42
N ASN A 98 -2.96 -12.62 3.73
CA ASN A 98 -2.88 -11.28 4.33
C ASN A 98 -4.11 -10.47 3.92
N LEU A 99 -4.70 -9.74 4.87
CA LEU A 99 -5.89 -8.92 4.65
C LEU A 99 -5.66 -7.52 5.18
N HIS A 100 -5.65 -6.53 4.28
CA HIS A 100 -5.70 -5.12 4.63
C HIS A 100 -7.14 -4.66 4.64
N ILE A 101 -7.65 -4.43 5.85
CA ILE A 101 -8.93 -3.79 6.07
C ILE A 101 -8.64 -2.29 6.15
N LEU A 102 -9.04 -1.55 5.11
CA LEU A 102 -8.95 -0.10 5.05
C LEU A 102 -9.67 0.54 6.26
N PRO A 103 -9.39 1.81 6.61
CA PRO A 103 -9.66 2.33 7.95
C PRO A 103 -11.07 2.00 8.44
N PHE A 104 -11.17 1.14 9.46
CA PHE A 104 -12.42 0.61 10.00
C PHE A 104 -12.88 1.34 11.27
N PHE A 105 -12.28 2.49 11.55
CA PHE A 105 -12.61 3.37 12.66
C PHE A 105 -13.78 4.31 12.29
N PRO A 106 -14.50 4.87 13.27
CA PRO A 106 -15.41 6.00 13.05
C PRO A 106 -14.70 7.17 12.36
N TYR A 107 -15.37 7.80 11.41
CA TYR A 107 -14.81 8.90 10.61
C TYR A 107 -15.90 9.90 10.19
N SER A 108 -15.49 11.12 9.83
CA SER A 108 -16.38 12.17 9.32
C SER A 108 -16.33 12.31 7.79
N SER A 109 -15.17 12.11 7.18
CA SER A 109 -14.97 12.22 5.73
C SER A 109 -13.81 11.35 5.21
N ASP A 110 -13.52 11.47 3.90
CA ASP A 110 -12.44 10.77 3.19
C ASP A 110 -12.49 9.23 3.35
N ASP A 111 -13.71 8.67 3.36
CA ASP A 111 -13.97 7.22 3.43
C ASP A 111 -13.13 6.47 4.48
N GLY A 112 -12.95 7.04 5.67
CA GLY A 112 -12.22 6.42 6.78
C GLY A 112 -10.90 7.08 7.14
N PHE A 113 -10.38 7.99 6.31
CA PHE A 113 -9.10 8.68 6.58
C PHE A 113 -9.26 9.97 7.40
N SER A 114 -10.48 10.46 7.64
CA SER A 114 -10.72 11.53 8.63
C SER A 114 -11.31 10.95 9.92
N ILE A 115 -10.46 10.33 10.75
CA ILE A 115 -10.89 9.53 11.91
C ILE A 115 -11.41 10.41 13.06
N THR A 116 -12.56 10.01 13.63
CA THR A 116 -13.17 10.65 14.80
C THR A 116 -12.87 9.92 16.11
N ASP A 117 -12.66 8.59 16.05
CA ASP A 117 -12.18 7.80 17.19
C ASP A 117 -11.26 6.64 16.75
N TYR A 118 -10.02 6.61 17.21
CA TYR A 118 -9.04 5.57 16.92
C TYR A 118 -9.18 4.30 17.80
N GLU A 119 -9.93 4.36 18.89
CA GLU A 119 -9.92 3.27 19.89
C GLU A 119 -11.01 2.22 19.65
N GLU A 120 -11.98 2.51 18.80
CA GLU A 120 -13.15 1.68 18.56
C GLU A 120 -13.36 1.39 17.07
N VAL A 121 -13.84 0.18 16.76
CA VAL A 121 -14.29 -0.16 15.41
C VAL A 121 -15.64 0.55 15.18
N ARG A 122 -15.88 1.07 13.97
CA ARG A 122 -17.17 1.71 13.67
C ARG A 122 -18.31 0.71 13.84
N SER A 123 -19.35 1.13 14.55
CA SER A 123 -20.41 0.24 15.04
C SER A 123 -21.25 -0.39 13.93
N ASP A 124 -21.35 0.25 12.76
CA ASP A 124 -22.01 -0.30 11.58
C ASP A 124 -21.21 -1.43 10.91
N LEU A 125 -19.87 -1.43 11.07
CA LEU A 125 -19.02 -2.53 10.62
C LEU A 125 -19.06 -3.72 11.59
N GLY A 126 -18.88 -3.46 12.88
CA GLY A 126 -18.78 -4.48 13.92
C GLY A 126 -17.98 -4.03 15.14
N ASP A 127 -17.24 -4.95 15.75
CA ASP A 127 -16.39 -4.65 16.90
C ASP A 127 -14.99 -5.29 16.81
N TRP A 128 -14.15 -5.06 17.82
CA TRP A 128 -12.82 -5.68 17.90
C TRP A 128 -12.84 -7.22 17.95
N LYS A 129 -13.94 -7.86 18.39
CA LYS A 129 -14.05 -9.32 18.37
C LYS A 129 -14.19 -9.84 16.94
N ASP A 130 -14.86 -9.10 16.07
CA ASP A 130 -14.96 -9.44 14.65
C ASP A 130 -13.59 -9.35 13.95
N ILE A 131 -12.83 -8.27 14.20
CA ILE A 131 -11.43 -8.14 13.72
C ILE A 131 -10.57 -9.29 14.25
N LYS A 132 -10.67 -9.59 15.55
CA LYS A 132 -9.95 -10.70 16.16
C LYS A 132 -10.37 -12.05 15.58
N SER A 133 -11.61 -12.22 15.15
CA SER A 133 -12.07 -13.41 14.45
C SER A 133 -11.40 -13.56 13.08
N LEU A 134 -11.37 -12.48 12.28
CA LEU A 134 -10.69 -12.45 10.98
C LEU A 134 -9.19 -12.77 11.11
N SER A 135 -8.53 -12.29 12.18
CA SER A 135 -7.11 -12.55 12.43
C SER A 135 -6.73 -14.01 12.66
N LYS A 136 -7.71 -14.91 12.84
CA LYS A 136 -7.46 -16.36 12.91
C LYS A 136 -7.13 -16.96 11.55
N ASN A 137 -7.64 -16.36 10.47
CA ASN A 137 -7.50 -16.86 9.10
C ASN A 137 -6.53 -16.03 8.27
N PHE A 138 -6.34 -14.75 8.61
CA PHE A 138 -5.52 -13.80 7.85
C PHE A 138 -4.56 -13.05 8.76
N ARG A 139 -3.37 -12.73 8.26
CA ARG A 139 -2.51 -11.71 8.89
C ARG A 139 -3.12 -10.34 8.60
N ILE A 140 -3.72 -9.71 9.61
CA ILE A 140 -4.48 -8.46 9.47
C ILE A 140 -3.54 -7.27 9.38
N MET A 141 -3.78 -6.45 8.36
CA MET A 141 -3.20 -5.13 8.18
C MET A 141 -4.24 -4.06 8.51
N SER A 142 -3.83 -3.08 9.31
CA SER A 142 -4.61 -1.90 9.68
C SER A 142 -3.83 -0.64 9.35
N ASP A 143 -4.55 0.39 8.95
CA ASP A 143 -4.02 1.75 8.87
C ASP A 143 -3.77 2.33 10.26
N ILE A 144 -2.63 3.00 10.41
CA ILE A 144 -2.38 4.00 11.41
C ILE A 144 -2.44 5.35 10.67
N VAL A 145 -3.61 6.00 10.69
CA VAL A 145 -3.78 7.37 10.17
C VAL A 145 -3.11 8.34 11.11
N ILE A 146 -1.78 8.43 10.97
CA ILE A 146 -0.89 8.97 12.00
C ILE A 146 -0.77 10.49 11.92
N ASN A 147 -0.93 11.07 10.72
CA ASN A 147 -0.63 12.48 10.49
C ASN A 147 -1.72 13.43 11.01
N HIS A 148 -2.99 13.05 10.93
CA HIS A 148 -4.12 13.97 11.15
C HIS A 148 -5.33 13.24 11.73
N ALA A 149 -6.24 13.99 12.34
CA ALA A 149 -7.57 13.52 12.76
C ALA A 149 -8.67 14.47 12.30
N SER A 150 -9.92 14.00 12.36
CA SER A 150 -11.10 14.81 12.08
C SER A 150 -11.28 15.96 13.08
N ILE A 151 -11.78 17.11 12.61
CA ILE A 151 -12.28 18.18 13.51
C ILE A 151 -13.49 17.74 14.34
N GLU A 152 -14.19 16.69 13.95
CA GLU A 152 -15.30 16.12 14.72
C GLU A 152 -14.82 15.14 15.80
N SER A 153 -13.51 14.82 15.83
CA SER A 153 -12.93 13.86 16.75
C SER A 153 -13.04 14.29 18.20
N LYS A 154 -13.12 13.30 19.11
CA LYS A 154 -13.11 13.56 20.56
C LYS A 154 -11.82 14.27 21.01
N TYR A 155 -10.72 14.00 20.32
CA TYR A 155 -9.41 14.61 20.56
C TYR A 155 -9.39 16.09 20.17
N PHE A 156 -9.95 16.43 19.01
CA PHE A 156 -10.05 17.82 18.56
C PHE A 156 -10.97 18.65 19.44
N LYS A 157 -12.14 18.11 19.80
CA LYS A 157 -13.06 18.76 20.76
C LYS A 157 -12.36 19.07 22.09
N SER A 158 -11.65 18.08 22.64
CA SER A 158 -10.85 18.25 23.86
C SER A 158 -9.72 19.29 23.71
N PHE A 159 -9.09 19.37 22.54
CA PHE A 159 -8.08 20.39 22.22
C PHE A 159 -8.67 21.80 22.18
N ILE A 160 -9.84 21.99 21.57
CA ILE A 160 -10.53 23.29 21.52
C ILE A 160 -11.02 23.70 22.92
N GLU A 161 -11.46 22.76 23.74
CA GLU A 161 -11.77 22.96 25.16
C GLU A 161 -10.52 23.24 26.03
N ASN A 162 -9.33 23.22 25.42
CA ASN A 162 -8.04 23.48 26.06
C ASN A 162 -7.78 22.58 27.28
N LYS A 163 -8.20 21.31 27.22
CA LYS A 163 -7.89 20.32 28.28
C LYS A 163 -6.39 20.06 28.32
N THR A 164 -5.84 19.89 29.52
CA THR A 164 -4.39 19.74 29.77
C THR A 164 -3.76 18.63 28.93
N GLU A 165 -4.46 17.52 28.76
CA GLU A 165 -3.98 16.36 27.98
C GLU A 165 -3.85 16.65 26.49
N THR A 166 -4.69 17.54 25.94
CA THR A 166 -4.83 17.75 24.50
C THR A 166 -4.48 19.15 24.02
N GLN A 167 -4.17 20.11 24.90
CA GLN A 167 -3.95 21.54 24.56
C GLN A 167 -2.92 21.81 23.44
N ASN A 168 -2.00 20.86 23.20
CA ASN A 168 -0.95 20.90 22.17
C ASN A 168 -0.96 19.65 21.27
N PHE A 169 -2.11 18.96 21.13
CA PHE A 169 -2.21 17.77 20.28
C PHE A 169 -2.19 18.10 18.78
N PHE A 170 -2.68 19.27 18.39
CA PHE A 170 -2.75 19.72 17.01
C PHE A 170 -1.85 20.94 16.79
N ILE A 171 -1.41 21.11 15.54
CA ILE A 171 -0.55 22.24 15.17
C ILE A 171 -1.43 23.51 15.11
N LYS A 172 -1.20 24.43 16.05
CA LYS A 172 -1.81 25.77 16.09
C LYS A 172 -0.75 26.86 15.97
N LEU A 173 -0.96 27.81 15.07
CA LEU A 173 -0.03 28.89 14.78
C LEU A 173 -0.69 30.25 15.02
N LYS A 174 0.10 31.25 15.44
CA LYS A 174 -0.35 32.65 15.58
C LYS A 174 -0.33 33.42 14.27
N ASN A 175 0.47 33.00 13.30
CA ASN A 175 0.52 33.56 11.94
C ASN A 175 0.91 32.47 10.93
N LYS A 176 0.74 32.76 9.63
CA LYS A 176 0.98 31.82 8.52
C LYS A 176 2.40 31.91 7.92
N GLN A 177 3.29 32.75 8.46
CA GLN A 177 4.60 33.03 7.85
C GLN A 177 5.55 31.83 7.99
N GLY A 178 6.50 31.69 7.04
CA GLY A 178 7.56 30.68 7.09
C GLY A 178 7.24 29.31 6.49
N TYR A 179 6.09 29.21 5.81
CA TYR A 179 5.59 27.94 5.25
C TYR A 179 5.35 28.02 3.74
N ASP A 180 6.01 28.95 3.06
CA ASP A 180 5.88 29.15 1.61
C ASP A 180 6.46 27.99 0.78
N GLN A 181 7.38 27.23 1.37
CA GLN A 181 8.07 26.10 0.72
C GLN A 181 7.36 24.75 0.91
N VAL A 182 6.27 24.69 1.67
CA VAL A 182 5.57 23.44 1.99
C VAL A 182 5.08 22.74 0.73
N VAL A 183 5.42 21.46 0.59
CA VAL A 183 4.90 20.62 -0.49
C VAL A 183 3.45 20.26 -0.19
N ARG A 184 2.54 20.56 -1.13
CA ARG A 184 1.10 20.36 -0.95
C ARG A 184 0.56 19.20 -1.79
N PRO A 185 -0.12 18.21 -1.17
CA PRO A 185 -0.76 17.13 -1.91
C PRO A 185 -2.11 17.54 -2.51
N ARG A 186 -2.77 18.57 -1.97
CA ARG A 186 -4.11 19.03 -2.36
C ARG A 186 -4.14 20.53 -2.68
N SER A 187 -5.20 20.95 -3.38
CA SER A 187 -5.43 22.36 -3.76
C SER A 187 -6.11 23.20 -2.67
N SER A 188 -6.70 22.58 -1.64
CA SER A 188 -7.30 23.26 -0.47
C SER A 188 -6.27 23.98 0.40
N ASP A 189 -6.65 25.13 0.97
CA ASP A 189 -5.77 25.94 1.80
C ASP A 189 -5.10 25.13 2.93
N LEU A 190 -3.81 25.42 3.15
CA LEU A 190 -3.00 24.72 4.16
C LEU A 190 -3.44 25.04 5.59
N PHE A 191 -4.08 26.19 5.79
CA PHE A 191 -4.42 26.70 7.11
C PHE A 191 -5.91 27.00 7.20
N ARG A 192 -6.53 26.57 8.31
CA ARG A 192 -7.89 26.94 8.67
C ARG A 192 -7.89 27.80 9.93
N GLU A 193 -8.60 28.91 9.88
CA GLU A 193 -8.78 29.81 11.03
C GLU A 193 -9.74 29.20 12.05
N PHE A 194 -9.36 29.25 13.33
CA PHE A 194 -10.17 28.83 14.46
C PHE A 194 -10.00 29.80 15.63
N GLU A 195 -11.09 30.08 16.33
CA GLU A 195 -11.06 30.81 17.59
C GLU A 195 -10.92 29.82 18.76
N ILE A 196 -9.89 30.00 19.58
CA ILE A 196 -9.64 29.22 20.80
C ILE A 196 -9.44 30.22 21.94
N ASN A 197 -10.25 30.14 22.99
CA ASN A 197 -10.19 31.05 24.14
C ASN A 197 -10.21 32.55 23.76
N LYS A 198 -11.05 32.94 22.78
CA LYS A 198 -11.16 34.31 22.24
C LYS A 198 -9.93 34.82 21.49
N GLU A 199 -8.99 33.93 21.14
CA GLU A 199 -7.85 34.24 20.29
C GLU A 199 -7.94 33.48 18.97
N ILE A 200 -7.58 34.14 17.87
CA ILE A 200 -7.54 33.51 16.55
C ILE A 200 -6.22 32.75 16.39
N TYR A 201 -6.33 31.51 15.92
CA TYR A 201 -5.23 30.64 15.54
C TYR A 201 -5.43 30.09 14.13
N TYR A 202 -4.33 29.71 13.50
CA TYR A 202 -4.30 29.01 12.22
C TYR A 202 -3.94 27.55 12.47
N LEU A 203 -4.87 26.64 12.21
CA LEU A 203 -4.65 25.20 12.34
C LEU A 203 -4.12 24.62 11.03
N TRP A 204 -3.15 23.72 11.13
CA TRP A 204 -2.54 23.06 9.98
C TRP A 204 -3.43 21.96 9.40
N CYS A 205 -3.70 22.03 8.10
CA CYS A 205 -4.56 21.10 7.35
C CYS A 205 -3.86 20.69 6.05
N THR A 206 -3.07 19.61 6.06
CA THR A 206 -2.30 19.18 4.89
C THR A 206 -3.20 18.70 3.74
N PHE A 207 -4.34 18.06 4.06
CA PHE A 207 -5.20 17.36 3.10
C PHE A 207 -6.54 18.05 2.88
N SER A 208 -7.29 18.29 3.94
CA SER A 208 -8.57 18.99 3.89
C SER A 208 -8.84 19.73 5.19
N HIS A 209 -9.77 20.65 5.17
CA HIS A 209 -10.18 21.40 6.37
C HIS A 209 -10.89 20.55 7.44
N ASP A 210 -11.27 19.32 7.11
CA ASP A 210 -11.77 18.35 8.08
C ASP A 210 -10.61 17.59 8.76
N GLN A 211 -9.45 17.49 8.11
CA GLN A 211 -8.27 16.75 8.57
C GLN A 211 -7.24 17.71 9.15
N VAL A 212 -7.19 17.82 10.49
CA VAL A 212 -6.23 18.68 11.19
C VAL A 212 -5.02 17.86 11.63
N ASP A 213 -3.83 18.35 11.29
CA ASP A 213 -2.56 17.67 11.54
C ASP A 213 -2.20 17.66 13.04
N PHE A 214 -1.77 16.48 13.51
CA PHE A 214 -1.23 16.29 14.84
C PHE A 214 0.14 16.98 14.98
N ASN A 215 0.43 17.44 16.19
CA ASN A 215 1.71 18.07 16.52
C ASN A 215 2.68 17.05 17.13
N PHE A 216 3.49 16.38 16.30
CA PHE A 216 4.48 15.39 16.77
C PHE A 216 5.64 15.96 17.60
N LYS A 217 5.80 17.30 17.64
CA LYS A 217 6.70 17.96 18.61
C LYS A 217 6.21 17.77 20.05
N ASN A 218 4.93 17.49 20.25
CA ASN A 218 4.39 17.09 21.55
C ASN A 218 4.58 15.57 21.75
N PRO A 219 5.42 15.10 22.70
CA PRO A 219 5.67 13.68 22.92
C PRO A 219 4.41 12.87 23.31
N GLU A 220 3.37 13.52 23.84
CA GLU A 220 2.10 12.85 24.15
C GLU A 220 1.37 12.36 22.90
N VAL A 221 1.56 13.02 21.75
CA VAL A 221 0.99 12.58 20.47
C VAL A 221 1.67 11.28 20.02
N LEU A 222 3.00 11.23 20.06
CA LEU A 222 3.72 10.00 19.72
C LEU A 222 3.35 8.85 20.66
N PHE A 223 3.27 9.13 21.97
CA PHE A 223 2.86 8.13 22.95
C PHE A 223 1.41 7.66 22.75
N PHE A 224 0.50 8.55 22.33
CA PHE A 224 -0.87 8.19 21.95
C PHE A 224 -0.87 7.15 20.82
N PHE A 225 -0.10 7.35 19.74
CA PHE A 225 -0.01 6.37 18.67
C PHE A 225 0.66 5.06 19.08
N ILE A 226 1.64 5.09 20.00
CA ILE A 226 2.21 3.86 20.57
C ILE A 226 1.14 3.07 21.35
N LYS A 227 0.23 3.74 22.09
CA LYS A 227 -0.92 3.08 22.74
C LYS A 227 -1.87 2.46 21.73
N LEU A 228 -2.16 3.13 20.62
CA LEU A 228 -3.02 2.59 19.57
C LEU A 228 -2.40 1.34 18.93
N ILE A 229 -1.11 1.37 18.59
CA ILE A 229 -0.41 0.18 18.07
C ILE A 229 -0.53 -0.98 19.06
N HIS A 230 -0.30 -0.74 20.34
CA HIS A 230 -0.47 -1.75 21.38
C HIS A 230 -1.92 -2.29 21.47
N LEU A 231 -2.93 -1.43 21.40
CA LEU A 231 -4.35 -1.82 21.34
C LEU A 231 -4.62 -2.72 20.12
N TYR A 232 -4.11 -2.36 18.95
CA TYR A 232 -4.37 -3.07 17.70
C TYR A 232 -3.67 -4.43 17.69
N LEU A 233 -2.42 -4.50 18.21
CA LEU A 233 -1.69 -5.75 18.42
C LEU A 233 -2.49 -6.74 19.29
N LYS A 234 -3.06 -6.26 20.40
CA LYS A 234 -3.90 -7.06 21.31
C LYS A 234 -5.16 -7.62 20.65
N ASN A 235 -5.65 -6.93 19.62
CA ASN A 235 -6.83 -7.32 18.86
C ASN A 235 -6.52 -8.08 17.56
N GLY A 236 -5.26 -8.48 17.34
CA GLY A 236 -4.89 -9.41 16.27
C GLY A 236 -4.32 -8.75 15.01
N VAL A 237 -4.16 -7.42 15.00
CA VAL A 237 -3.41 -6.73 13.92
C VAL A 237 -1.94 -7.14 13.98
N ARG A 238 -1.34 -7.38 12.81
CA ARG A 238 0.07 -7.75 12.68
C ARG A 238 0.80 -6.93 11.62
N VAL A 239 0.10 -6.21 10.77
CA VAL A 239 0.71 -5.33 9.78
C VAL A 239 0.17 -3.92 9.97
N PHE A 240 1.07 -2.94 9.98
CA PHE A 240 0.74 -1.55 10.25
C PHE A 240 1.09 -0.72 9.03
N ARG A 241 0.09 -0.11 8.39
CA ARG A 241 0.29 0.87 7.33
C ARG A 241 0.39 2.26 7.96
N LEU A 242 1.53 2.94 7.79
CA LEU A 242 1.67 4.33 8.19
C LEU A 242 1.17 5.22 7.05
N ASP A 243 -0.04 5.74 7.21
CA ASP A 243 -0.69 6.61 6.24
C ASP A 243 -0.14 8.05 6.32
N ALA A 244 0.10 8.69 5.18
CA ALA A 244 0.59 10.06 5.11
C ALA A 244 1.86 10.34 5.93
N ILE A 245 2.69 9.31 6.15
CA ILE A 245 3.85 9.37 7.06
C ILE A 245 4.85 10.46 6.67
N ALA A 246 5.02 10.71 5.37
CA ALA A 246 5.95 11.72 4.86
C ALA A 246 5.72 13.13 5.41
N PHE A 247 4.50 13.43 5.85
CA PHE A 247 4.12 14.74 6.35
C PHE A 247 4.27 14.87 7.87
N LEU A 248 4.70 13.84 8.61
CA LEU A 248 4.59 13.81 10.08
C LEU A 248 5.15 15.03 10.84
N TRP A 249 6.31 15.54 10.40
CA TRP A 249 7.04 16.61 11.09
C TRP A 249 7.04 17.92 10.30
N LYS A 250 6.87 19.05 11.00
CA LYS A 250 6.78 20.38 10.38
C LYS A 250 7.84 21.33 10.95
N GLU A 251 8.60 21.95 10.06
CA GLU A 251 9.66 22.88 10.42
C GLU A 251 9.61 24.13 9.53
N HIS A 252 9.83 25.29 10.15
CA HIS A 252 9.84 26.59 9.46
C HIS A 252 10.91 26.62 8.36
N ASP A 253 10.61 27.27 7.23
CA ASP A 253 11.47 27.39 6.05
C ASP A 253 11.90 26.04 5.41
N THR A 254 11.13 24.98 5.64
CA THR A 254 11.35 23.67 5.00
C THR A 254 10.15 23.27 4.13
N ASN A 255 10.32 22.20 3.35
CA ASN A 255 9.23 21.60 2.59
C ASN A 255 8.23 20.79 3.45
N CYS A 256 8.52 20.59 4.76
CA CYS A 256 7.73 19.79 5.70
C CYS A 256 7.41 18.37 5.20
N LEU A 257 8.36 17.77 4.47
CA LEU A 257 8.22 16.45 3.85
C LEU A 257 9.50 15.63 4.09
N ASN A 258 9.35 14.39 4.55
CA ASN A 258 10.46 13.44 4.80
C ASN A 258 11.56 13.99 5.72
N LEU A 259 11.21 14.80 6.72
CA LEU A 259 12.20 15.34 7.65
C LEU A 259 12.85 14.22 8.49
N PRO A 260 14.08 14.41 9.01
CA PRO A 260 14.79 13.37 9.76
C PRO A 260 13.99 12.79 10.95
N GLN A 261 13.21 13.62 11.63
CA GLN A 261 12.35 13.19 12.74
C GLN A 261 11.24 12.25 12.26
N THR A 262 10.72 12.43 11.05
CA THR A 262 9.74 11.51 10.44
C THR A 262 10.35 10.12 10.28
N HIS A 263 11.54 10.05 9.67
CA HIS A 263 12.28 8.79 9.51
C HIS A 263 12.56 8.12 10.87
N GLU A 264 13.00 8.91 11.86
CA GLU A 264 13.28 8.39 13.20
C GLU A 264 12.04 7.84 13.91
N VAL A 265 10.86 8.45 13.71
CA VAL A 265 9.60 7.89 14.22
C VAL A 265 9.30 6.53 13.57
N VAL A 266 9.57 6.35 12.26
CA VAL A 266 9.41 5.04 11.59
C VAL A 266 10.35 4.02 12.20
N LYS A 267 11.63 4.36 12.43
CA LYS A 267 12.61 3.49 13.11
C LYS A 267 12.16 3.11 14.51
N LEU A 268 11.68 4.08 15.29
CA LEU A 268 11.14 3.82 16.63
C LEU A 268 9.98 2.81 16.57
N MET A 269 9.01 3.00 15.66
CA MET A 269 7.89 2.06 15.51
C MET A 269 8.38 0.67 15.10
N ARG A 270 9.35 0.58 14.20
CA ARG A 270 9.98 -0.68 13.77
C ARG A 270 10.65 -1.39 14.96
N THR A 271 11.43 -0.66 15.75
CA THR A 271 12.09 -1.15 16.97
C THR A 271 11.07 -1.70 17.98
N LEU A 272 9.98 -0.97 18.23
CA LEU A 272 8.93 -1.39 19.15
C LEU A 272 8.22 -2.66 18.65
N LEU A 273 7.84 -2.71 17.38
CA LEU A 273 7.17 -3.87 16.79
C LEU A 273 8.06 -5.11 16.85
N ASN A 274 9.33 -5.01 16.46
CA ASN A 274 10.29 -6.10 16.52
C ASN A 274 10.52 -6.61 17.94
N ALA A 275 10.48 -5.72 18.94
CA ALA A 275 10.74 -6.09 20.32
C ALA A 275 9.53 -6.77 20.99
N PHE A 276 8.31 -6.31 20.70
CA PHE A 276 7.11 -6.66 21.47
C PHE A 276 6.11 -7.56 20.75
N SER A 277 6.32 -7.89 19.48
CA SER A 277 5.43 -8.83 18.78
C SER A 277 6.16 -9.60 17.67
N LYS A 278 5.85 -10.89 17.58
CA LYS A 278 6.34 -11.72 16.48
C LYS A 278 5.54 -11.50 15.21
N ASN A 279 6.21 -11.69 14.07
CA ASN A 279 5.60 -11.67 12.74
C ASN A 279 4.82 -10.37 12.45
N THR A 280 5.34 -9.23 12.90
CA THR A 280 4.79 -7.92 12.58
C THR A 280 5.50 -7.28 11.40
N LEU A 281 4.74 -6.56 10.57
CA LEU A 281 5.29 -5.77 9.48
C LEU A 281 4.89 -4.30 9.64
N LEU A 282 5.83 -3.40 9.35
CA LEU A 282 5.59 -1.97 9.21
C LEU A 282 5.68 -1.61 7.72
N ILE A 283 4.62 -1.01 7.19
CA ILE A 283 4.55 -0.60 5.79
C ILE A 283 4.35 0.90 5.73
N THR A 284 5.19 1.61 4.99
CA THR A 284 5.01 3.05 4.76
C THR A 284 4.29 3.29 3.45
N GLU A 285 3.35 4.22 3.48
CA GLU A 285 2.71 4.72 2.27
C GLU A 285 3.23 6.12 1.95
N THR A 286 3.98 6.23 0.86
CA THR A 286 4.52 7.51 0.38
C THR A 286 4.40 7.60 -1.15
N ASN A 287 3.38 8.31 -1.62
CA ASN A 287 3.16 8.61 -3.04
C ASN A 287 4.14 9.69 -3.56
N LEU A 288 5.43 9.36 -3.55
CA LEU A 288 6.55 10.22 -3.88
C LEU A 288 7.41 9.64 -5.02
N PRO A 289 8.28 10.44 -5.66
CA PRO A 289 9.28 9.92 -6.60
C PRO A 289 10.14 8.81 -5.98
N ASN A 290 10.67 7.90 -6.81
CA ASN A 290 11.26 6.64 -6.35
C ASN A 290 12.32 6.77 -5.26
N LEU A 291 13.28 7.69 -5.38
CA LEU A 291 14.37 7.82 -4.40
C LEU A 291 13.86 8.24 -3.01
N GLU A 292 12.83 9.09 -2.95
CA GLU A 292 12.20 9.53 -1.70
C GLU A 292 11.34 8.42 -1.08
N ASN A 293 10.72 7.56 -1.88
CA ASN A 293 9.99 6.41 -1.39
C ASN A 293 10.96 5.34 -0.82
N LEU A 294 12.07 5.08 -1.53
CA LEU A 294 13.09 4.12 -1.14
C LEU A 294 13.83 4.49 0.15
N SER A 295 13.92 5.77 0.52
CA SER A 295 14.58 6.19 1.76
C SER A 295 13.91 5.63 3.02
N TYR A 296 12.63 5.23 2.93
CA TYR A 296 11.90 4.60 4.04
C TYR A 296 12.27 3.13 4.31
N PHE A 297 13.18 2.55 3.53
CA PHE A 297 13.88 1.34 3.99
C PHE A 297 14.95 1.65 5.05
N GLY A 298 15.40 2.90 5.13
CA GLY A 298 16.52 3.30 5.98
C GLY A 298 17.78 2.48 5.68
N GLU A 299 18.53 2.17 6.73
CA GLU A 299 19.65 1.23 6.67
C GLU A 299 19.18 -0.20 7.01
N ASN A 300 18.05 -0.62 6.42
CA ASN A 300 17.30 -1.83 6.79
C ASN A 300 16.69 -1.79 8.21
N ASP A 301 16.45 -0.58 8.73
CA ASP A 301 16.00 -0.31 10.10
C ASP A 301 14.69 0.48 10.20
N GLU A 302 14.07 0.85 9.06
CA GLU A 302 12.78 1.54 8.98
C GLU A 302 11.63 0.59 8.59
N ALA A 303 10.96 0.84 7.46
CA ALA A 303 9.82 0.06 7.02
C ALA A 303 10.26 -1.33 6.55
N ASN A 304 9.45 -2.33 6.86
CA ASN A 304 9.58 -3.65 6.23
C ASN A 304 9.23 -3.61 4.76
N ALA A 305 8.23 -2.80 4.39
CA ALA A 305 7.86 -2.66 2.99
C ALA A 305 7.45 -1.24 2.68
N VAL A 306 7.71 -0.83 1.43
CA VAL A 306 7.29 0.46 0.89
C VAL A 306 6.35 0.22 -0.28
N TYR A 307 5.29 1.02 -0.39
CA TYR A 307 4.35 0.93 -1.52
C TYR A 307 5.06 1.24 -2.84
N ASN A 308 4.88 0.39 -3.85
CA ASN A 308 5.49 0.58 -5.16
C ASN A 308 4.63 1.47 -6.07
N PHE A 309 4.52 2.76 -5.74
CA PHE A 309 3.62 3.71 -6.41
C PHE A 309 3.94 3.99 -7.89
N ALA A 310 5.17 3.75 -8.34
CA ALA A 310 5.52 3.86 -9.76
C ALA A 310 4.95 2.71 -10.60
N LEU A 311 4.70 1.55 -9.99
CA LEU A 311 4.26 0.36 -10.71
C LEU A 311 2.89 0.50 -11.40
N PRO A 312 1.79 0.95 -10.74
CA PRO A 312 0.48 1.09 -11.38
C PRO A 312 0.46 1.95 -12.66
N PRO A 313 0.93 3.21 -12.63
CA PRO A 313 0.86 4.06 -13.84
C PRO A 313 1.82 3.59 -14.93
N LEU A 314 2.97 2.99 -14.59
CA LEU A 314 3.91 2.48 -15.59
C LEU A 314 3.40 1.21 -16.28
N LEU A 315 2.78 0.29 -15.54
CA LEU A 315 2.14 -0.89 -16.15
C LEU A 315 0.98 -0.48 -17.06
N LEU A 316 0.15 0.45 -16.59
CA LEU A 316 -0.95 0.99 -17.38
C LEU A 316 -0.44 1.63 -18.67
N TRP A 317 0.55 2.53 -18.57
CA TRP A 317 1.22 3.12 -19.73
C TRP A 317 1.75 2.04 -20.68
N THR A 318 2.50 1.06 -20.17
CA THR A 318 3.12 0.02 -21.00
C THR A 318 2.10 -0.80 -21.79
N LEU A 319 1.00 -1.21 -21.16
CA LEU A 319 -0.01 -2.06 -21.81
C LEU A 319 -0.94 -1.29 -22.76
N VAL A 320 -1.24 -0.03 -22.43
CA VAL A 320 -2.07 0.83 -23.28
C VAL A 320 -1.30 1.32 -24.52
N MET A 321 0.01 1.57 -24.38
CA MET A 321 0.86 2.03 -25.48
C MET A 321 1.47 0.91 -26.31
N GLY A 322 1.55 -0.31 -25.77
CA GLY A 322 2.27 -1.39 -26.43
C GLY A 322 3.80 -1.20 -26.41
N ASP A 323 4.32 -0.54 -25.37
CA ASP A 323 5.74 -0.19 -25.25
C ASP A 323 6.25 -0.41 -23.82
N SER A 324 7.17 -1.38 -23.66
CA SER A 324 7.78 -1.73 -22.38
C SER A 324 8.94 -0.82 -21.96
N THR A 325 9.36 0.15 -22.78
CA THR A 325 10.61 0.89 -22.59
C THR A 325 10.66 1.64 -21.26
N ALA A 326 9.58 2.33 -20.88
CA ALA A 326 9.53 3.07 -19.61
C ALA A 326 9.58 2.12 -18.40
N LEU A 327 8.74 1.07 -18.40
CA LEU A 327 8.69 0.07 -17.34
C LEU A 327 10.02 -0.71 -17.23
N ARG A 328 10.64 -1.07 -18.35
CA ARG A 328 11.94 -1.74 -18.40
C ARG A 328 13.04 -0.87 -17.80
N LYS A 329 13.18 0.38 -18.26
CA LYS A 329 14.21 1.30 -17.74
C LYS A 329 14.02 1.55 -16.25
N TRP A 330 12.79 1.77 -15.81
CA TRP A 330 12.47 1.90 -14.40
C TRP A 330 12.87 0.65 -13.62
N SER A 331 12.43 -0.54 -14.06
CA SER A 331 12.72 -1.81 -13.39
C SER A 331 14.23 -2.11 -13.33
N MET A 332 15.00 -1.79 -14.36
CA MET A 332 16.46 -1.93 -14.37
C MET A 332 17.17 -0.94 -13.42
N GLY A 333 16.53 0.19 -13.11
CA GLY A 333 17.07 1.20 -12.19
C GLY A 333 16.66 1.00 -10.73
N MET A 334 15.73 0.08 -10.45
CA MET A 334 15.29 -0.21 -9.08
C MET A 334 16.34 -1.07 -8.36
N PRO A 335 16.77 -0.70 -7.14
CA PRO A 335 17.67 -1.55 -6.37
C PRO A 335 16.93 -2.82 -5.91
N PRO A 336 17.61 -3.98 -5.81
CA PRO A 336 17.03 -5.14 -5.14
C PRO A 336 16.69 -4.81 -3.69
N ALA A 337 15.56 -5.29 -3.20
CA ALA A 337 15.21 -5.19 -1.80
C ALA A 337 16.15 -6.08 -0.97
N LYS A 338 16.74 -5.49 0.07
CA LYS A 338 17.59 -6.22 1.02
C LYS A 338 16.76 -7.25 1.79
N ASP A 339 17.41 -8.25 2.38
CA ASP A 339 16.74 -9.16 3.29
C ASP A 339 16.03 -8.38 4.40
N HIS A 340 14.81 -8.81 4.74
CA HIS A 340 13.89 -8.15 5.69
C HIS A 340 13.25 -6.83 5.22
N THR A 341 13.55 -6.35 4.02
CA THR A 341 12.76 -5.34 3.31
C THR A 341 12.06 -5.90 2.07
N SER A 342 11.02 -5.24 1.59
CA SER A 342 10.34 -5.65 0.36
C SER A 342 9.58 -4.51 -0.32
N TYR A 343 9.42 -4.59 -1.64
CA TYR A 343 8.45 -3.77 -2.35
C TYR A 343 7.04 -4.30 -2.09
N PHE A 344 6.10 -3.40 -1.78
CA PHE A 344 4.69 -3.73 -1.71
C PHE A 344 4.04 -3.41 -3.06
N ASN A 345 3.94 -4.43 -3.91
CA ASN A 345 3.51 -4.31 -5.30
C ASN A 345 1.98 -4.32 -5.38
N PHE A 346 1.41 -3.18 -5.72
CA PHE A 346 -0.01 -3.01 -5.99
C PHE A 346 -0.18 -2.33 -7.35
N ILE A 347 -1.31 -2.55 -8.00
CA ILE A 347 -1.64 -1.93 -9.30
C ILE A 347 -3.03 -1.28 -9.33
N ALA A 348 -3.77 -1.41 -8.23
CA ALA A 348 -5.01 -0.71 -7.95
C ALA A 348 -5.14 -0.55 -6.43
N SER A 349 -5.77 0.53 -5.99
CA SER A 349 -6.04 0.78 -4.57
C SER A 349 -7.36 1.52 -4.41
N HIS A 350 -7.67 1.91 -3.16
CA HIS A 350 -8.79 2.78 -2.86
C HIS A 350 -8.60 4.21 -3.40
N ASP A 351 -7.36 4.62 -3.64
CA ASP A 351 -7.04 5.93 -4.20
C ASP A 351 -7.03 5.90 -5.74
N GLY A 352 -6.88 7.07 -6.35
CA GLY A 352 -6.61 7.16 -7.78
C GLY A 352 -5.18 6.71 -8.12
N ILE A 353 -4.94 6.38 -9.39
CA ILE A 353 -3.60 6.09 -9.91
C ILE A 353 -2.79 7.40 -9.89
N GLY A 354 -1.87 7.52 -8.94
CA GLY A 354 -1.01 8.69 -8.78
C GLY A 354 -0.03 8.86 -9.96
N LEU A 355 0.17 10.10 -10.42
CA LEU A 355 1.07 10.41 -11.53
C LEU A 355 2.43 10.93 -11.09
N ARG A 356 2.55 11.45 -9.86
CA ARG A 356 3.83 11.90 -9.29
C ARG A 356 4.97 10.89 -9.37
N PRO A 357 4.76 9.59 -9.08
CA PRO A 357 5.82 8.59 -9.14
C PRO A 357 6.44 8.40 -10.53
N THR A 358 5.78 8.91 -11.58
CA THR A 358 6.28 8.87 -12.96
C THR A 358 7.11 10.10 -13.35
N GLU A 359 7.27 11.07 -12.45
CA GLU A 359 8.17 12.21 -12.64
C GLU A 359 9.61 11.72 -12.82
N GLY A 360 10.28 12.19 -13.87
CA GLY A 360 11.62 11.71 -14.24
C GLY A 360 11.66 10.37 -14.99
N ILE A 361 10.51 9.68 -15.14
CA ILE A 361 10.41 8.42 -15.90
C ILE A 361 9.66 8.63 -17.21
N LEU A 362 8.48 9.25 -17.13
CA LEU A 362 7.68 9.66 -18.28
C LEU A 362 7.85 11.17 -18.52
N THR A 363 7.79 11.59 -19.78
CA THR A 363 7.69 12.99 -20.16
C THR A 363 6.32 13.57 -19.80
N GLU A 364 6.21 14.90 -19.72
CA GLU A 364 4.90 15.54 -19.49
C GLU A 364 3.89 15.22 -20.59
N LYS A 365 4.34 15.12 -21.85
CA LYS A 365 3.49 14.73 -22.97
C LYS A 365 2.95 13.30 -22.80
N GLU A 366 3.79 12.35 -22.40
CA GLU A 366 3.36 10.97 -22.17
C GLU A 366 2.38 10.87 -21.00
N ARG A 367 2.62 11.60 -19.90
CA ARG A 367 1.67 11.68 -18.78
C ARG A 367 0.31 12.27 -19.21
N ASN A 368 0.31 13.34 -19.99
CA ASN A 368 -0.93 13.96 -20.48
C ASN A 368 -1.68 13.02 -21.43
N ASN A 369 -0.97 12.35 -22.35
CA ASN A 369 -1.57 11.33 -23.21
C ASN A 369 -2.21 10.20 -22.39
N LEU A 370 -1.55 9.72 -21.33
CA LEU A 370 -2.13 8.71 -20.45
C LEU A 370 -3.43 9.21 -19.81
N VAL A 371 -3.43 10.45 -19.32
CA VAL A 371 -4.62 11.08 -18.74
C VAL A 371 -5.76 11.16 -19.76
N ASP A 372 -5.47 11.59 -20.98
CA ASP A 372 -6.47 11.73 -22.05
C ASP A 372 -7.09 10.37 -22.38
N ILE A 373 -6.28 9.34 -22.61
CA ILE A 373 -6.76 7.98 -22.91
C ILE A 373 -7.61 7.44 -21.75
N MET A 374 -7.19 7.63 -20.50
CA MET A 374 -7.97 7.19 -19.35
C MET A 374 -9.28 7.95 -19.21
N THR A 375 -9.29 9.24 -19.54
CA THR A 375 -10.51 10.07 -19.54
C THR A 375 -11.49 9.56 -20.60
N ASP A 376 -11.01 9.17 -21.78
CA ASP A 376 -11.81 8.54 -22.83
C ASP A 376 -12.39 7.19 -22.39
N PHE A 377 -11.71 6.45 -21.50
CA PHE A 377 -12.23 5.23 -20.87
C PHE A 377 -13.14 5.51 -19.65
N GLY A 378 -13.46 6.77 -19.40
CA GLY A 378 -14.41 7.21 -18.39
C GLY A 378 -13.81 7.52 -17.02
N ALA A 379 -12.49 7.72 -16.92
CA ALA A 379 -11.84 8.15 -15.70
C ALA A 379 -12.26 9.58 -15.28
N LYS A 380 -12.07 9.87 -13.99
CA LYS A 380 -12.11 11.24 -13.44
C LYS A 380 -10.76 11.63 -12.89
N THR A 381 -10.36 12.89 -13.03
CA THR A 381 -9.05 13.37 -12.59
C THR A 381 -9.16 14.27 -11.37
N THR A 382 -8.22 14.11 -10.43
CA THR A 382 -8.03 15.09 -9.35
C THR A 382 -6.78 15.90 -9.68
N LYS A 383 -6.85 17.22 -9.53
CA LYS A 383 -5.72 18.13 -9.78
C LYS A 383 -5.04 18.54 -8.48
N ARG A 384 -3.78 18.94 -8.58
CA ARG A 384 -3.02 19.64 -7.52
C ARG A 384 -2.50 20.99 -8.03
N LYS A 385 -2.25 21.90 -7.11
CA LYS A 385 -1.61 23.20 -7.38
C LYS A 385 -0.11 23.10 -7.06
N LYS A 386 0.74 23.48 -8.00
CA LYS A 386 2.18 23.63 -7.79
C LYS A 386 2.48 24.95 -7.07
N THR A 387 3.72 25.11 -6.60
CA THR A 387 4.21 26.33 -5.93
C THR A 387 4.17 27.56 -6.86
N ASP A 388 4.29 27.36 -8.16
CA ASP A 388 4.15 28.38 -9.20
C ASP A 388 2.68 28.71 -9.58
N ASN A 389 1.71 28.23 -8.79
CA ASN A 389 0.27 28.32 -9.02
C ASN A 389 -0.29 27.59 -10.25
N THR A 390 0.52 26.82 -10.99
CA THR A 390 0.01 25.98 -12.09
C THR A 390 -0.72 24.74 -11.57
N GLU A 391 -1.71 24.26 -12.33
CA GLU A 391 -2.43 23.01 -12.01
C GLU A 391 -1.88 21.84 -12.82
N THR A 392 -1.71 20.69 -12.16
CA THR A 392 -1.39 19.43 -12.85
C THR A 392 -2.28 18.31 -12.32
N VAL A 393 -2.57 17.32 -13.17
CA VAL A 393 -3.30 16.13 -12.72
C VAL A 393 -2.43 15.36 -11.73
N TYR A 394 -3.00 15.09 -10.56
CA TYR A 394 -2.36 14.38 -9.47
C TYR A 394 -2.62 12.88 -9.55
N GLU A 395 -3.88 12.50 -9.80
CA GLU A 395 -4.32 11.11 -9.85
C GLU A 395 -5.44 10.90 -10.89
N ILE A 396 -5.47 9.69 -11.44
CA ILE A 396 -6.51 9.18 -12.36
C ILE A 396 -7.42 8.23 -11.58
N ASN A 397 -8.70 8.55 -11.45
CA ASN A 397 -9.68 7.73 -10.74
C ASN A 397 -10.47 6.90 -11.75
N ILE A 398 -10.20 5.60 -11.75
CA ILE A 398 -10.80 4.60 -12.64
C ILE A 398 -10.62 3.21 -12.02
N SER A 399 -11.56 2.30 -12.23
CA SER A 399 -11.36 0.88 -11.92
C SER A 399 -10.31 0.29 -12.86
N LEU A 400 -9.41 -0.55 -12.34
CA LEU A 400 -8.31 -1.08 -13.15
C LEU A 400 -8.79 -1.87 -14.37
N ILE A 401 -9.93 -2.57 -14.26
CA ILE A 401 -10.49 -3.30 -15.40
C ILE A 401 -10.94 -2.34 -16.50
N ASP A 402 -11.57 -1.21 -16.15
CA ASP A 402 -12.00 -0.20 -17.13
C ASP A 402 -10.81 0.57 -17.73
N ALA A 403 -9.73 0.75 -16.97
CA ALA A 403 -8.48 1.31 -17.47
C ALA A 403 -7.86 0.43 -18.58
N MET A 404 -8.20 -0.85 -18.62
CA MET A 404 -7.75 -1.81 -19.62
C MET A 404 -8.77 -2.01 -20.77
N LYS A 405 -9.76 -1.12 -20.97
CA LYS A 405 -10.75 -1.24 -22.08
C LYS A 405 -10.14 -1.12 -23.47
N GLY A 406 -9.09 -0.33 -23.64
CA GLY A 406 -8.51 -0.04 -24.95
C GLY A 406 -7.04 0.35 -24.96
N THR A 407 -6.45 0.47 -26.13
CA THR A 407 -5.11 1.03 -26.30
C THR A 407 -5.19 2.54 -26.56
N PHE A 408 -4.06 3.18 -26.84
CA PHE A 408 -4.02 4.55 -27.37
C PHE A 408 -4.82 4.74 -28.67
N GLN A 409 -5.24 3.65 -29.34
CA GLN A 409 -6.09 3.68 -30.53
C GLN A 409 -7.60 3.62 -30.20
N GLY A 410 -7.97 3.49 -28.93
CA GLY A 410 -9.35 3.34 -28.48
C GLY A 410 -9.67 1.95 -27.91
N SER A 411 -10.95 1.73 -27.59
CA SER A 411 -11.45 0.48 -27.00
C SER A 411 -11.34 -0.71 -27.96
N ASP A 412 -11.05 -1.90 -27.43
CA ASP A 412 -10.92 -3.14 -28.20
C ASP A 412 -11.49 -4.36 -27.44
N HIS A 413 -11.31 -5.56 -27.99
CA HIS A 413 -11.82 -6.82 -27.42
C HIS A 413 -10.81 -7.54 -26.52
N LEU A 414 -9.62 -6.95 -26.26
CA LEU A 414 -8.50 -7.56 -25.54
C LEU A 414 -8.39 -7.08 -24.09
N GLN A 415 -9.50 -6.59 -23.52
CA GLN A 415 -9.54 -6.01 -22.18
C GLN A 415 -9.13 -7.03 -21.10
N ILE A 416 -9.63 -8.26 -21.19
CA ILE A 416 -9.32 -9.31 -20.21
C ILE A 416 -7.85 -9.71 -20.32
N GLU A 417 -7.36 -9.93 -21.54
CA GLU A 417 -5.99 -10.33 -21.81
C GLU A 417 -5.00 -9.29 -21.26
N ARG A 418 -5.25 -7.99 -21.50
CA ARG A 418 -4.46 -6.90 -20.89
C ARG A 418 -4.52 -6.90 -19.38
N PHE A 419 -5.71 -7.03 -18.82
CA PHE A 419 -5.89 -7.02 -17.37
C PHE A 419 -5.16 -8.17 -16.69
N ILE A 420 -5.18 -9.37 -17.29
CA ILE A 420 -4.49 -10.56 -16.79
C ILE A 420 -2.97 -10.43 -16.97
N CYS A 421 -2.51 -9.91 -18.11
CA CYS A 421 -1.10 -9.58 -18.34
C CYS A 421 -0.54 -8.64 -17.27
N CYS A 422 -1.29 -7.57 -16.95
CA CYS A 422 -0.94 -6.62 -15.89
C CYS A 422 -0.70 -7.30 -14.54
N HIS A 423 -1.62 -8.19 -14.14
CA HIS A 423 -1.49 -8.93 -12.89
C HIS A 423 -0.40 -10.01 -12.94
N ALA A 424 -0.19 -10.68 -14.08
CA ALA A 424 0.87 -11.66 -14.24
C ALA A 424 2.26 -11.01 -14.11
N ILE A 425 2.44 -9.79 -14.65
CA ILE A 425 3.66 -9.02 -14.43
C ILE A 425 3.83 -8.68 -12.94
N MET A 426 2.81 -8.09 -12.29
CA MET A 426 2.86 -7.75 -10.86
C MET A 426 3.16 -8.98 -9.98
N LEU A 427 2.57 -10.13 -10.28
CA LEU A 427 2.77 -11.39 -9.57
C LEU A 427 4.13 -12.03 -9.82
N GLY A 428 4.83 -11.70 -10.90
CA GLY A 428 6.18 -12.22 -11.13
C GLY A 428 7.28 -11.35 -10.51
N LEU A 429 7.02 -10.04 -10.35
CA LEU A 429 8.00 -9.07 -9.87
C LEU A 429 8.48 -9.35 -8.43
N GLU A 430 9.72 -8.93 -8.15
CA GLU A 430 10.30 -8.85 -6.82
C GLU A 430 9.42 -8.00 -5.90
N GLY A 431 9.08 -8.53 -4.72
CA GLY A 431 8.15 -7.90 -3.78
C GLY A 431 6.95 -8.78 -3.39
N ILE A 432 6.12 -8.20 -2.52
CA ILE A 432 4.87 -8.77 -2.01
C ILE A 432 3.70 -8.21 -2.83
N PRO A 433 2.94 -9.05 -3.55
CA PRO A 433 1.78 -8.61 -4.33
C PRO A 433 0.59 -8.29 -3.42
N ALA A 434 -0.12 -7.22 -3.76
CA ALA A 434 -1.33 -6.75 -3.08
C ALA A 434 -2.43 -6.46 -4.10
N PHE A 435 -3.54 -7.18 -3.95
CA PHE A 435 -4.72 -7.05 -4.79
C PHE A 435 -5.74 -6.17 -4.10
N TYR A 436 -6.29 -5.22 -4.83
CA TYR A 436 -7.51 -4.56 -4.38
C TYR A 436 -8.72 -5.44 -4.70
N ILE A 437 -9.71 -5.49 -3.80
CA ILE A 437 -10.86 -6.39 -3.94
C ILE A 437 -11.59 -6.20 -5.27
N HIS A 438 -11.65 -4.98 -5.81
CA HIS A 438 -12.27 -4.73 -7.11
C HIS A 438 -11.53 -5.37 -8.28
N SER A 439 -10.22 -5.58 -8.18
CA SER A 439 -9.46 -6.31 -9.21
C SER A 439 -9.81 -7.79 -9.22
N ILE A 440 -9.88 -8.44 -8.05
CA ILE A 440 -10.19 -9.88 -8.00
C ILE A 440 -11.65 -10.17 -8.36
N LEU A 441 -12.56 -9.21 -8.13
CA LEU A 441 -13.97 -9.30 -8.49
C LEU A 441 -14.28 -8.84 -9.93
N GLY A 442 -13.33 -8.22 -10.64
CA GLY A 442 -13.59 -7.60 -11.94
C GLY A 442 -14.63 -6.48 -11.87
N SER A 443 -14.63 -5.67 -10.80
CA SER A 443 -15.59 -4.56 -10.64
C SER A 443 -15.25 -3.41 -11.59
N THR A 444 -16.22 -2.98 -12.39
CA THR A 444 -16.13 -1.81 -13.27
C THR A 444 -16.35 -0.51 -12.49
N ASN A 445 -16.25 0.64 -13.18
CA ASN A 445 -16.54 1.95 -12.62
C ASN A 445 -17.96 2.01 -12.01
N ASP A 446 -18.05 2.54 -10.81
CA ASP A 446 -19.29 2.79 -10.06
C ASP A 446 -19.73 4.24 -10.25
N TYR A 447 -20.40 4.49 -11.38
CA TYR A 447 -20.91 5.82 -11.71
C TYR A 447 -22.04 6.26 -10.77
N GLU A 448 -22.85 5.32 -10.27
CA GLU A 448 -23.91 5.63 -9.31
C GLU A 448 -23.34 6.15 -8.00
N LYS A 449 -22.33 5.47 -7.44
CA LYS A 449 -21.67 5.93 -6.21
C LYS A 449 -20.93 7.25 -6.43
N LEU A 450 -20.26 7.42 -7.57
CA LEU A 450 -19.65 8.70 -7.95
C LEU A 450 -20.68 9.84 -7.97
N GLU A 451 -21.85 9.62 -8.57
CA GLU A 451 -22.91 10.62 -8.63
C GLU A 451 -23.51 10.93 -7.25
N GLN A 452 -23.61 9.94 -6.37
CA GLN A 452 -24.12 10.10 -5.00
C GLN A 452 -23.13 10.86 -4.11
N THR A 453 -21.85 10.51 -4.12
CA THR A 453 -20.85 11.08 -3.20
C THR A 453 -20.21 12.36 -3.74
N LYS A 454 -20.27 12.60 -5.06
CA LYS A 454 -19.52 13.65 -5.76
C LYS A 454 -17.99 13.58 -5.57
N SER A 455 -17.48 12.44 -5.09
CA SER A 455 -16.05 12.19 -4.93
C SER A 455 -15.55 11.34 -6.08
N ASN A 456 -14.56 11.85 -6.83
CA ASN A 456 -13.97 11.15 -7.97
C ASN A 456 -13.48 9.74 -7.62
N ARG A 457 -12.92 9.56 -6.42
CA ARG A 457 -12.40 8.28 -5.92
C ARG A 457 -13.50 7.25 -5.66
N SER A 458 -14.76 7.66 -5.52
CA SER A 458 -15.86 6.71 -5.32
C SER A 458 -16.10 5.80 -6.53
N ILE A 459 -15.62 6.20 -7.72
CA ILE A 459 -15.77 5.43 -8.96
C ILE A 459 -15.13 4.03 -8.89
N ASN A 460 -14.09 3.84 -8.07
CA ASN A 460 -13.42 2.56 -7.88
C ASN A 460 -13.58 2.04 -6.43
N ARG A 461 -14.70 2.34 -5.75
CA ARG A 461 -14.97 1.93 -4.36
C ARG A 461 -16.36 1.26 -4.23
N ARG A 462 -16.77 0.44 -5.20
CA ARG A 462 -18.11 -0.21 -5.20
C ARG A 462 -18.36 -1.00 -3.92
N SER A 463 -19.59 -0.99 -3.43
CA SER A 463 -20.03 -1.90 -2.36
C SER A 463 -20.99 -2.93 -2.96
N TRP A 464 -20.67 -4.21 -2.85
CA TRP A 464 -21.47 -5.31 -3.39
C TRP A 464 -22.44 -5.85 -2.35
N LYS A 465 -23.69 -6.09 -2.75
CA LYS A 465 -24.58 -6.96 -1.99
C LYS A 465 -24.04 -8.39 -2.07
N TYR A 466 -23.99 -9.09 -0.94
CA TYR A 466 -23.42 -10.44 -0.88
C TYR A 466 -24.02 -11.38 -1.93
N ASP A 467 -25.35 -11.48 -1.99
CA ASP A 467 -26.03 -12.42 -2.91
C ASP A 467 -25.78 -12.09 -4.39
N GLU A 468 -25.60 -10.81 -4.73
CA GLU A 468 -25.29 -10.35 -6.10
C GLU A 468 -23.92 -10.86 -6.54
N ILE A 469 -22.87 -10.56 -5.77
CA ILE A 469 -21.52 -10.98 -6.12
C ILE A 469 -21.34 -12.50 -5.98
N ASP A 470 -22.02 -13.13 -5.03
CA ASP A 470 -22.02 -14.58 -4.87
C ASP A 470 -22.58 -15.27 -6.12
N GLY A 471 -23.73 -14.80 -6.62
CA GLY A 471 -24.34 -15.30 -7.85
C GLY A 471 -23.45 -15.10 -9.08
N LEU A 472 -22.79 -13.93 -9.19
CA LEU A 472 -21.87 -13.65 -10.29
C LEU A 472 -20.65 -14.59 -10.28
N LEU A 473 -20.03 -14.80 -9.11
CA LEU A 473 -18.85 -15.66 -9.01
C LEU A 473 -19.17 -17.15 -9.15
N ALA A 474 -20.35 -17.59 -8.67
CA ALA A 474 -20.79 -18.97 -8.77
C ALA A 474 -21.13 -19.40 -10.21
N ASN A 475 -21.49 -18.46 -11.10
CA ASN A 475 -21.74 -18.73 -12.50
C ASN A 475 -20.46 -18.54 -13.35
N THR A 476 -19.92 -19.65 -13.87
CA THR A 476 -18.65 -19.71 -14.64
C THR A 476 -18.66 -18.91 -15.94
N ASP A 477 -19.84 -18.59 -16.48
CA ASP A 477 -19.95 -17.87 -17.75
C ASP A 477 -19.83 -16.35 -17.58
N THR A 478 -19.98 -15.84 -16.35
CA THR A 478 -19.93 -14.41 -16.07
C THR A 478 -18.53 -13.85 -16.24
N PHE A 479 -18.48 -12.56 -16.53
CA PHE A 479 -17.24 -11.80 -16.58
C PHE A 479 -16.47 -11.87 -15.26
N ASN A 480 -17.15 -11.65 -14.13
CA ASN A 480 -16.57 -11.67 -12.80
C ASN A 480 -15.95 -13.03 -12.47
N SER A 481 -16.65 -14.14 -12.76
CA SER A 481 -16.13 -15.49 -12.52
C SER A 481 -14.88 -15.78 -13.37
N LYS A 482 -14.89 -15.38 -14.65
CA LYS A 482 -13.72 -15.53 -15.54
C LYS A 482 -12.49 -14.80 -15.00
N ILE A 483 -12.65 -13.54 -14.57
CA ILE A 483 -11.57 -12.75 -13.95
C ILE A 483 -11.08 -13.42 -12.67
N TYR A 484 -12.00 -13.74 -11.76
CA TYR A 484 -11.68 -14.38 -10.49
C TYR A 484 -10.89 -15.68 -10.68
N ASN A 485 -11.32 -16.55 -11.59
CA ASN A 485 -10.69 -17.84 -11.83
C ASN A 485 -9.29 -17.69 -12.45
N GLN A 486 -9.10 -16.80 -13.43
CA GLN A 486 -7.79 -16.59 -14.06
C GLN A 486 -6.78 -16.00 -13.07
N LEU A 487 -7.17 -14.98 -12.30
CA LEU A 487 -6.30 -14.40 -11.27
C LEU A 487 -6.00 -15.40 -10.14
N SER A 488 -7.02 -16.16 -9.70
CA SER A 488 -6.84 -17.20 -8.69
C SER A 488 -5.84 -18.27 -9.12
N LYS A 489 -5.88 -18.68 -10.39
CA LYS A 489 -4.92 -19.63 -10.96
C LYS A 489 -3.50 -19.07 -10.95
N LEU A 490 -3.31 -17.81 -11.37
CA LEU A 490 -1.98 -17.16 -11.35
C LEU A 490 -1.42 -17.04 -9.93
N ILE A 491 -2.26 -16.67 -8.96
CA ILE A 491 -1.88 -16.62 -7.55
C ILE A 491 -1.47 -18.02 -7.05
N GLU A 492 -2.25 -19.05 -7.36
CA GLU A 492 -1.92 -20.42 -6.97
C GLU A 492 -0.61 -20.91 -7.56
N ILE A 493 -0.36 -20.64 -8.85
CA ILE A 493 0.92 -20.93 -9.50
C ILE A 493 2.05 -20.22 -8.74
N ARG A 494 1.93 -18.90 -8.51
CA ARG A 494 2.97 -18.11 -7.82
C ARG A 494 3.34 -18.72 -6.47
N LYS A 495 2.35 -19.04 -5.64
CA LYS A 495 2.53 -19.50 -4.26
C LYS A 495 3.31 -20.83 -4.17
N ASN A 496 3.37 -21.58 -5.26
CA ASN A 496 4.12 -22.83 -5.33
C ASN A 496 5.57 -22.66 -5.82
N GLN A 497 5.98 -21.46 -6.26
CA GLN A 497 7.32 -21.25 -6.81
C GLN A 497 8.24 -20.52 -5.82
N SER A 498 9.26 -21.21 -5.34
CA SER A 498 10.27 -20.65 -4.45
C SER A 498 11.02 -19.45 -5.06
N ALA A 499 11.17 -19.41 -6.39
CA ALA A 499 11.78 -18.28 -7.10
C ALA A 499 10.96 -16.98 -7.03
N PHE A 500 9.68 -17.04 -6.66
CA PHE A 500 8.85 -15.86 -6.42
C PHE A 500 8.87 -15.38 -4.96
N HIS A 501 9.80 -15.86 -4.13
CA HIS A 501 10.03 -15.29 -2.81
C HIS A 501 10.25 -13.76 -2.91
N PRO A 502 9.72 -12.91 -2.01
CA PRO A 502 9.83 -11.46 -2.15
C PRO A 502 11.28 -10.92 -2.27
N ASN A 503 12.25 -11.58 -1.62
CA ASN A 503 13.69 -11.30 -1.72
C ASN A 503 14.49 -12.23 -2.65
N ALA A 504 13.82 -13.10 -3.42
CA ALA A 504 14.53 -13.91 -4.43
C ALA A 504 15.08 -13.03 -5.53
N THR A 505 16.30 -13.36 -6.00
CA THR A 505 17.02 -12.58 -7.02
C THR A 505 16.15 -12.30 -8.24
N GLN A 506 16.25 -11.07 -8.76
CA GLN A 506 15.62 -10.65 -10.00
C GLN A 506 16.64 -10.01 -10.95
N PHE A 507 16.46 -10.24 -12.25
CA PHE A 507 17.19 -9.53 -13.30
C PHE A 507 16.25 -9.17 -14.46
N THR A 508 16.19 -7.89 -14.83
CA THR A 508 15.30 -7.42 -15.91
C THR A 508 15.99 -7.51 -17.26
N PHE A 509 15.31 -8.09 -18.25
CA PHE A 509 15.83 -8.28 -19.60
C PHE A 509 15.63 -7.06 -20.50
N ASN A 510 16.46 -6.98 -21.54
CA ASN A 510 16.32 -6.02 -22.64
C ASN A 510 15.85 -6.69 -23.93
N LEU A 511 14.57 -7.08 -23.96
CA LEU A 511 13.91 -7.79 -25.07
C LEU A 511 13.24 -6.81 -26.08
N GLY A 512 13.79 -5.61 -26.24
CA GLY A 512 13.16 -4.56 -27.04
C GLY A 512 11.87 -4.00 -26.42
N LYS A 513 11.06 -3.29 -27.22
CA LYS A 513 9.87 -2.55 -26.73
C LYS A 513 8.58 -3.39 -26.65
N ASN A 514 8.48 -4.47 -27.43
CA ASN A 514 7.24 -5.26 -27.53
C ASN A 514 7.11 -6.28 -26.40
N PHE A 515 8.20 -6.58 -25.70
CA PHE A 515 8.23 -7.50 -24.56
C PHE A 515 8.68 -6.78 -23.30
N PHE A 516 8.04 -7.10 -22.18
CA PHE A 516 8.60 -6.87 -20.86
C PHE A 516 8.95 -8.23 -20.25
N GLY A 517 10.17 -8.38 -19.75
CA GLY A 517 10.57 -9.63 -19.13
C GLY A 517 11.68 -9.50 -18.12
N PHE A 518 11.72 -10.46 -17.21
CA PHE A 518 12.71 -10.55 -16.14
C PHE A 518 12.86 -12.02 -15.71
N TRP A 519 14.04 -12.32 -15.16
CA TRP A 519 14.37 -13.60 -14.57
C TRP A 519 14.27 -13.53 -13.04
N ARG A 520 13.76 -14.59 -12.43
CA ARG A 520 13.74 -14.82 -10.98
C ARG A 520 14.51 -16.09 -10.64
N GLN A 521 15.27 -16.09 -9.55
CA GLN A 521 15.98 -17.27 -9.05
C GLN A 521 15.70 -17.50 -7.56
N SER A 522 15.37 -18.74 -7.20
CA SER A 522 15.19 -19.14 -5.80
C SER A 522 16.48 -18.97 -4.99
N HIS A 523 16.35 -18.76 -3.69
CA HIS A 523 17.49 -18.59 -2.77
C HIS A 523 18.50 -19.75 -2.80
N ASP A 524 18.01 -20.97 -2.98
CA ASP A 524 18.82 -22.19 -3.11
C ASP A 524 19.35 -22.42 -4.54
N LYS A 525 19.04 -21.51 -5.48
CA LYS A 525 19.42 -21.50 -6.89
C LYS A 525 18.94 -22.71 -7.70
N ARG A 526 18.00 -23.50 -7.18
CA ARG A 526 17.44 -24.68 -7.87
C ARG A 526 16.42 -24.31 -8.93
N GLN A 527 15.58 -23.32 -8.63
CA GLN A 527 14.52 -22.87 -9.52
C GLN A 527 14.87 -21.52 -10.14
N SER A 528 14.74 -21.47 -11.46
CA SER A 528 14.76 -20.28 -12.28
C SER A 528 13.40 -20.11 -12.94
N ILE A 529 12.92 -18.87 -13.04
CA ILE A 529 11.70 -18.53 -13.78
C ILE A 529 11.97 -17.33 -14.66
N PHE A 530 11.73 -17.48 -15.96
CA PHE A 530 11.79 -16.40 -16.93
C PHE A 530 10.36 -15.93 -17.19
N CYS A 531 10.02 -14.75 -16.67
CA CYS A 531 8.73 -14.13 -16.86
C CYS A 531 8.83 -13.23 -18.09
N VAL A 532 8.08 -13.55 -19.14
CA VAL A 532 8.06 -12.75 -20.38
C VAL A 532 6.62 -12.46 -20.77
N SER A 533 6.31 -11.18 -21.00
CA SER A 533 4.99 -10.72 -21.40
C SER A 533 5.07 -9.97 -22.72
N ASN A 534 4.28 -10.40 -23.71
CA ASN A 534 3.97 -9.56 -24.85
C ASN A 534 3.14 -8.37 -24.35
N VAL A 535 3.58 -7.13 -24.54
CA VAL A 535 2.84 -5.96 -24.08
C VAL A 535 2.00 -5.31 -25.19
N THR A 536 1.92 -5.93 -26.37
CA THR A 536 1.22 -5.40 -27.55
C THR A 536 -0.12 -6.10 -27.81
N ASN A 537 -0.97 -5.46 -28.61
CA ASN A 537 -2.28 -5.98 -29.05
C ASN A 537 -2.21 -6.92 -30.26
N VAL A 538 -1.01 -7.34 -30.66
CA VAL A 538 -0.78 -8.26 -31.78
C VAL A 538 0.14 -9.40 -31.34
N PHE A 539 0.22 -10.46 -32.14
CA PHE A 539 1.16 -11.55 -31.90
C PHE A 539 2.60 -11.05 -32.03
N GLN A 540 3.47 -11.56 -31.16
CA GLN A 540 4.91 -11.29 -31.20
C GLN A 540 5.69 -12.60 -31.20
N TYR A 541 6.92 -12.55 -31.71
CA TYR A 541 7.81 -13.69 -31.82
C TYR A 541 8.97 -13.50 -30.86
N LEU A 542 9.14 -14.42 -29.91
CA LEU A 542 10.22 -14.39 -28.93
C LEU A 542 11.25 -15.43 -29.31
N ASP A 543 12.47 -14.99 -29.57
CA ASP A 543 13.63 -15.86 -29.72
C ASP A 543 14.08 -16.32 -28.33
N LEU A 544 13.94 -17.62 -28.03
CA LEU A 544 14.29 -18.18 -26.73
C LEU A 544 15.78 -18.11 -26.43
N SER A 545 16.64 -17.96 -27.45
CA SER A 545 18.07 -17.77 -27.25
C SER A 545 18.40 -16.48 -26.50
N GLU A 546 17.49 -15.49 -26.49
CA GLU A 546 17.64 -14.26 -25.72
C GLU A 546 17.43 -14.44 -24.20
N LEU A 547 16.80 -15.55 -23.78
CA LEU A 547 16.46 -15.79 -22.36
C LEU A 547 17.55 -16.50 -21.57
N ASN A 548 18.69 -16.88 -22.15
CA ASN A 548 19.76 -17.61 -21.46
C ASN A 548 19.28 -18.90 -20.75
N LEU A 549 18.36 -19.64 -21.36
CA LEU A 549 17.90 -20.93 -20.83
C LEU A 549 19.05 -21.95 -20.79
N ILE A 550 19.22 -22.64 -19.66
CA ILE A 550 20.29 -23.63 -19.49
C ILE A 550 19.95 -24.90 -20.26
N ALA A 551 20.81 -25.30 -21.21
CA ALA A 551 20.59 -26.42 -22.13
C ALA A 551 20.47 -27.80 -21.45
N SER A 552 21.05 -27.97 -20.25
CA SER A 552 20.98 -29.23 -19.51
C SER A 552 19.68 -29.39 -18.70
N ASN A 553 18.83 -28.37 -18.66
CA ASN A 553 17.58 -28.39 -17.91
C ASN A 553 16.40 -28.61 -18.86
N GLU A 554 15.35 -29.27 -18.34
CA GLU A 554 14.04 -29.28 -18.97
C GLU A 554 13.32 -27.98 -18.62
N TRP A 555 12.61 -27.40 -19.60
CA TRP A 555 11.89 -26.13 -19.44
C TRP A 555 10.43 -26.28 -19.85
N TRP A 556 9.53 -25.61 -19.13
CA TRP A 556 8.11 -25.53 -19.48
C TRP A 556 7.51 -24.21 -18.99
N ASP A 557 6.39 -23.79 -19.60
CA ASP A 557 5.64 -22.64 -19.12
C ASP A 557 4.66 -23.04 -18.00
N LEU A 558 4.79 -22.42 -16.83
CA LEU A 558 3.93 -22.67 -15.67
C LEU A 558 2.46 -22.26 -15.90
N ILE A 559 2.17 -21.36 -16.83
CA ILE A 559 0.81 -20.84 -17.05
C ILE A 559 0.00 -21.79 -17.95
N SER A 560 0.60 -22.21 -19.07
CA SER A 560 -0.01 -23.13 -20.05
C SER A 560 0.27 -24.62 -19.76
N ASN A 561 1.31 -24.94 -18.98
CA ASN A 561 1.89 -26.27 -18.81
C ASN A 561 2.50 -26.86 -20.11
N GLU A 562 2.86 -26.02 -21.09
CA GLU A 562 3.51 -26.47 -22.33
C GLU A 562 5.02 -26.62 -22.15
N ILE A 563 5.57 -27.75 -22.61
CA ILE A 563 7.01 -28.06 -22.56
C ILE A 563 7.74 -27.33 -23.67
N ILE A 564 8.90 -26.75 -23.35
CA ILE A 564 9.82 -26.12 -24.30
C ILE A 564 10.81 -27.18 -24.79
N ILE A 565 10.59 -27.70 -26.00
CA ILE A 565 11.40 -28.77 -26.60
C ILE A 565 12.76 -28.24 -27.10
N ASP A 566 12.77 -27.05 -27.70
CA ASP A 566 13.96 -26.43 -28.27
C ASP A 566 14.14 -25.02 -27.72
N ILE A 567 15.15 -24.86 -26.86
CA ILE A 567 15.50 -23.57 -26.24
C ILE A 567 16.15 -22.56 -27.21
N LYS A 568 16.40 -22.95 -28.46
CA LYS A 568 16.85 -22.07 -29.55
C LYS A 568 15.73 -21.73 -30.53
N SER A 569 14.52 -22.23 -30.29
CA SER A 569 13.38 -21.96 -31.15
C SER A 569 12.82 -20.55 -30.93
N THR A 570 12.08 -20.08 -31.91
CA THR A 570 11.23 -18.90 -31.77
C THR A 570 9.83 -19.34 -31.40
N ILE A 571 9.28 -18.78 -30.32
CA ILE A 571 7.92 -19.04 -29.88
C ILE A 571 7.01 -17.85 -30.15
N THR A 572 5.76 -18.12 -30.48
CA THR A 572 4.75 -17.08 -30.73
C THR A 572 3.96 -16.80 -29.47
N LEU A 573 3.95 -15.54 -29.02
CA LEU A 573 3.09 -15.07 -27.94
C LEU A 573 1.89 -14.32 -28.54
N LYS A 574 0.68 -14.70 -28.12
CA LYS A 574 -0.55 -13.96 -28.44
C LYS A 574 -0.50 -12.55 -27.86
N ALA A 575 -1.38 -11.68 -28.35
CA ALA A 575 -1.58 -10.35 -27.78
C ALA A 575 -1.72 -10.44 -26.26
N TYR A 576 -0.91 -9.66 -25.53
CA TYR A 576 -0.90 -9.62 -24.07
C TYR A 576 -0.63 -10.95 -23.35
N GLN A 577 -0.15 -11.99 -24.04
CA GLN A 577 0.19 -13.25 -23.38
C GLN A 577 1.43 -13.10 -22.50
N THR A 578 1.36 -13.68 -21.31
CA THR A 578 2.51 -13.87 -20.41
C THR A 578 2.87 -15.35 -20.34
N MET A 579 4.17 -15.63 -20.28
CA MET A 579 4.73 -16.95 -19.99
C MET A 579 5.64 -16.87 -18.78
N TRP A 580 5.60 -17.90 -17.93
CA TRP A 580 6.50 -18.10 -16.79
C TRP A 580 7.28 -19.39 -17.02
N ILE A 581 8.38 -19.30 -17.77
CA ILE A 581 9.17 -20.45 -18.20
C ILE A 581 10.09 -20.88 -17.04
N THR A 582 9.94 -22.10 -16.55
CA THR A 582 10.69 -22.62 -15.39
C THR A 582 11.37 -23.96 -15.67
N ASN A 583 12.32 -24.30 -14.80
CA ASN A 583 13.04 -25.57 -14.77
C ASN A 583 12.75 -26.43 -13.53
N TYR A 584 11.76 -26.07 -12.70
CA TYR A 584 11.45 -26.76 -11.44
C TYR A 584 9.96 -26.87 -11.18
#